data_AF-A0A382XCI6-F1
#
_entry.id   AF-A0A382XCI6-F1
#
_cell.length_a   1.000
_cell.length_b   1.000
_cell.length_c   1.000
_cell.angle_alpha   90.00
_cell.angle_beta   90.00
_cell.angle_gamma   90.00
#
_symmetry.space_group_name_H-M   'P 1'
#
loop_
_entity.id
_entity.type
_entity.pdbx_description
1 polymer ?
#
loop_
_entity_poly.entity_id
_entity_poly.type
_entity_poly.pdbx_seq_one_letter_code
_entity_poly.pdbx_strand_id
1 'polypeptide(L)'
;MGIFVRILGMAWQHPRHMLAAYVALIGSSAFALVVPRLLGQTVDDVLGGSDFNAMLRLAGLILLVNGLRGAFAYGQTYLSEWTSQLVAYDIRNAMFSKLQHLSFSYHDKRQTGDQMSRATADVEAIRNFVQGGLLRAVQIFMLIFGAAGLLFVTNWRLALIGLAFVPIVVYRATVVSF
;
A
#
# COMPACT_ATOMS: atom_id res chain seq x y z
N MET A 1 14.71 15.14 -11.31
CA MET A 1 13.77 14.09 -11.73
C MET A 1 14.40 12.71 -11.98
N GLY A 2 15.63 12.61 -12.51
CA GLY A 2 16.25 11.31 -12.84
C GLY A 2 16.59 10.38 -11.67
N ILE A 3 16.73 10.90 -10.44
CA ILE A 3 17.04 10.07 -9.24
C ILE A 3 15.85 9.19 -8.86
N PHE A 4 14.64 9.75 -8.84
CA PHE A 4 13.41 8.97 -8.59
C PHE A 4 13.21 7.87 -9.65
N VAL A 5 13.48 8.17 -10.92
CA VAL A 5 13.39 7.18 -12.01
C VAL A 5 14.45 6.09 -11.86
N ARG A 6 15.67 6.41 -11.41
CA ARG A 6 16.70 5.39 -11.10
C ARG A 6 16.31 4.51 -9.91
N ILE A 7 15.71 5.07 -8.86
CA ILE A 7 15.23 4.31 -7.70
C ILE A 7 14.05 3.42 -8.09
N LEU A 8 13.10 3.94 -8.88
CA LEU A 8 12.01 3.17 -9.48
C LEU A 8 12.53 2.05 -10.38
N GLY A 9 13.58 2.31 -11.18
CA GLY A 9 14.25 1.31 -12.00
C GLY A 9 14.95 0.21 -11.19
N MET A 10 15.51 0.54 -10.02
CA MET A 10 16.07 -0.46 -9.10
C MET A 10 14.97 -1.31 -8.43
N ALA A 11 13.83 -0.71 -8.06
CA ALA A 11 12.69 -1.49 -7.59
C ALA A 11 12.22 -2.51 -8.65
N TRP A 12 12.24 -2.11 -9.92
CA TRP A 12 11.87 -2.97 -11.06
C TRP A 12 12.84 -4.13 -11.33
N GLN A 13 13.97 -4.25 -10.61
CA GLN A 13 14.88 -5.40 -10.74
C GLN A 13 14.26 -6.71 -10.25
N HIS A 14 13.21 -6.64 -9.41
CA HIS A 14 12.50 -7.80 -8.88
C HIS A 14 11.04 -7.85 -9.36
N PRO A 15 10.79 -8.00 -10.68
CA PRO A 15 9.47 -7.82 -11.28
C PRO A 15 8.46 -8.86 -10.78
N ARG A 16 8.90 -10.07 -10.44
CA ARG A 16 8.01 -11.13 -9.94
C ARG A 16 7.43 -10.79 -8.56
N HIS A 17 8.25 -10.20 -7.68
CA HIS A 17 7.85 -9.85 -6.31
C HIS A 17 7.02 -8.58 -6.27
N MET A 18 7.39 -7.57 -7.07
CA MET A 18 6.56 -6.38 -7.26
C MET A 18 5.19 -6.74 -7.85
N LEU A 19 5.15 -7.57 -8.89
CA LEU A 19 3.89 -7.95 -9.52
C LEU A 19 3.02 -8.77 -8.57
N ALA A 20 3.60 -9.70 -7.80
CA ALA A 20 2.90 -10.41 -6.75
C ALA A 20 2.36 -9.45 -5.66
N ALA A 21 3.14 -8.45 -5.24
CA ALA A 21 2.71 -7.44 -4.28
C ALA A 21 1.54 -6.61 -4.81
N TYR A 22 1.57 -6.20 -6.09
CA TYR A 22 0.48 -5.46 -6.73
C TYR A 22 -0.78 -6.33 -6.92
N VAL A 23 -0.64 -7.60 -7.28
CA VAL A 23 -1.79 -8.52 -7.37
C VAL A 23 -2.41 -8.72 -5.99
N ALA A 24 -1.60 -8.93 -4.96
CA ALA A 24 -2.07 -9.05 -3.58
C ALA A 24 -2.76 -7.77 -3.09
N LEU A 25 -2.23 -6.59 -3.47
CA LEU A 25 -2.81 -5.28 -3.19
C LEU A 25 -4.17 -5.10 -3.86
N ILE A 26 -4.28 -5.43 -5.15
CA ILE A 26 -5.54 -5.32 -5.89
C ILE A 26 -6.57 -6.27 -5.28
N GLY A 27 -6.17 -7.51 -4.98
CA GLY A 27 -7.03 -8.49 -4.31
C GLY A 27 -7.51 -7.99 -2.95
N SER A 28 -6.59 -7.57 -2.08
CA SER A 28 -6.95 -7.09 -0.73
C SER A 28 -7.86 -5.85 -0.77
N SER A 29 -7.61 -4.93 -1.70
CA SER A 29 -8.42 -3.72 -1.89
C SER A 29 -9.80 -4.03 -2.46
N ALA A 30 -9.90 -4.96 -3.42
CA ALA A 30 -11.18 -5.41 -3.96
C ALA A 30 -12.03 -6.07 -2.87
N PHE A 31 -11.46 -7.00 -2.10
CA PHE A 31 -12.18 -7.61 -0.98
C PHE A 31 -12.56 -6.60 0.09
N ALA A 32 -11.73 -5.59 0.37
CA ALA A 32 -12.06 -4.52 1.29
C ALA A 32 -13.31 -3.71 0.85
N LEU A 33 -13.53 -3.57 -0.46
CA LEU A 33 -14.71 -2.91 -1.04
C LEU A 33 -15.94 -3.81 -1.12
N VAL A 34 -15.75 -5.12 -1.27
CA VAL A 34 -16.84 -6.11 -1.31
C VAL A 34 -17.48 -6.30 0.06
N VAL A 35 -16.71 -6.25 1.15
CA VAL A 35 -17.21 -6.47 2.52
C VAL A 35 -18.37 -5.54 2.90
N PRO A 36 -18.29 -4.20 2.73
CA PRO A 36 -19.41 -3.28 3.01
C PRO A 36 -20.67 -3.59 2.21
N ARG A 37 -20.53 -4.02 0.94
CA ARG A 37 -21.67 -4.34 0.08
C ARG A 37 -22.38 -5.61 0.55
N LEU A 38 -21.62 -6.63 0.95
CA LEU A 38 -22.18 -7.86 1.52
C LEU A 38 -22.88 -7.61 2.85
N LEU A 39 -22.32 -6.75 3.69
CA LEU A 39 -22.96 -6.32 4.93
C LEU A 39 -24.29 -5.61 4.65
N GLY A 40 -24.32 -4.68 3.68
CA GLY A 40 -25.56 -4.01 3.27
C GLY A 40 -26.64 -4.98 2.82
N GLN A 41 -26.31 -5.90 1.91
CA GLN A 41 -27.23 -6.95 1.45
C GLN A 41 -27.74 -7.83 2.59
N THR A 42 -26.88 -8.17 3.54
CA THR A 42 -27.27 -8.99 4.70
C THR A 42 -28.24 -8.24 5.60
N VAL A 43 -28.04 -6.93 5.80
CA VAL A 43 -28.98 -6.11 6.57
C VAL A 43 -30.33 -6.02 5.85
N ASP A 44 -30.33 -5.77 4.54
CA ASP A 44 -31.55 -5.67 3.74
C ASP A 44 -32.35 -7.00 3.74
N ASP A 45 -31.65 -8.12 3.57
CA ASP A 45 -32.28 -9.45 3.57
C ASP A 45 -32.84 -9.82 4.95
N VAL A 46 -32.11 -9.52 6.03
CA VAL A 46 -32.57 -9.80 7.41
C VAL A 46 -33.77 -8.96 7.78
N LEU A 47 -33.79 -7.68 7.38
CA LEU A 47 -34.95 -6.80 7.56
C LEU A 47 -36.14 -7.19 6.68
N GLY A 48 -35.89 -7.83 5.53
CA GLY A 48 -36.90 -8.36 4.62
C GLY A 48 -37.59 -9.65 5.09
N GLY A 49 -37.20 -10.21 6.25
CA GLY A 49 -37.82 -11.42 6.82
C GLY A 49 -37.26 -12.73 6.26
N SER A 50 -35.98 -12.75 5.86
CA SER A 50 -35.33 -13.96 5.31
C SER A 50 -35.22 -15.11 6.33
N ASP A 51 -35.29 -16.35 5.82
CA ASP A 51 -35.18 -17.58 6.61
C ASP A 51 -33.85 -17.68 7.37
N PHE A 52 -33.86 -18.32 8.54
CA PHE A 52 -32.67 -18.59 9.36
C PHE A 52 -31.52 -19.24 8.56
N ASN A 53 -31.86 -20.11 7.60
CA ASN A 53 -30.89 -20.76 6.71
C ASN A 53 -30.23 -19.80 5.71
N ALA A 54 -30.94 -18.78 5.22
CA ALA A 54 -30.37 -17.76 4.34
C ALA A 54 -29.39 -16.88 5.13
N MET A 55 -29.77 -16.51 6.35
CA MET A 55 -28.94 -15.73 7.26
C MET A 55 -27.63 -16.46 7.64
N LEU A 56 -27.70 -17.77 7.91
CA LEU A 56 -26.50 -18.58 8.20
C LEU A 56 -25.55 -18.69 7.00
N ARG A 57 -26.09 -18.81 5.77
CA ARG A 57 -25.27 -18.83 4.54
C ARG A 57 -24.58 -17.49 4.31
N LEU A 58 -25.28 -16.37 4.49
CA LEU A 58 -24.71 -15.02 4.37
C LEU A 58 -23.62 -14.78 5.41
N ALA A 59 -23.85 -15.18 6.67
CA ALA A 59 -22.84 -15.11 7.72
C ALA A 59 -21.58 -15.92 7.37
N GLY A 60 -21.76 -17.15 6.87
CA GLY A 60 -20.65 -17.99 6.39
C GLY A 60 -19.89 -17.35 5.23
N LEU A 61 -20.59 -16.72 4.28
CA LEU A 61 -20.00 -16.03 3.14
C LEU A 61 -19.20 -14.80 3.59
N ILE A 62 -19.73 -13.98 4.51
CA ILE A 62 -19.03 -12.84 5.10
C ILE A 62 -17.74 -13.30 5.78
N LEU A 63 -17.80 -14.39 6.55
CA LEU A 63 -16.65 -14.92 7.28
C LEU A 63 -15.57 -15.43 6.32
N LEU A 64 -15.97 -16.13 5.26
CA LEU A 64 -15.06 -16.59 4.19
C LEU A 64 -14.41 -15.41 3.46
N VAL A 65 -15.20 -14.39 3.09
CA VAL A 65 -14.69 -13.19 2.39
C VAL A 65 -13.74 -12.39 3.27
N ASN A 66 -14.03 -12.24 4.57
CA ASN A 66 -13.10 -11.59 5.51
C ASN A 66 -11.83 -12.42 5.72
N GLY A 67 -11.93 -13.75 5.76
CA GLY A 67 -10.77 -14.64 5.80
C GLY A 67 -9.87 -14.47 4.58
N LEU A 68 -10.45 -14.48 3.37
CA LEU A 68 -9.71 -14.21 2.12
C LEU A 68 -9.09 -12.82 2.13
N ARG A 69 -9.86 -11.79 2.49
CA ARG A 69 -9.35 -10.42 2.62
C ARG A 69 -8.12 -10.37 3.53
N GLY A 70 -8.18 -11.03 4.68
CA GLY A 70 -7.07 -11.12 5.63
C GLY A 70 -5.85 -11.79 5.02
N ALA A 71 -6.02 -12.90 4.32
CA ALA A 71 -4.93 -13.60 3.63
C ALA A 71 -4.28 -12.72 2.55
N PHE A 72 -5.06 -12.04 1.72
CA PHE A 72 -4.55 -11.11 0.71
C PHE A 72 -3.86 -9.89 1.33
N ALA A 73 -4.41 -9.33 2.41
CA ALA A 73 -3.80 -8.20 3.12
C ALA A 73 -2.46 -8.58 3.77
N TYR A 74 -2.38 -9.79 4.35
CA TYR A 74 -1.13 -10.33 4.87
C TYR A 74 -0.11 -10.53 3.74
N GLY A 75 -0.52 -11.19 2.64
CA GLY A 75 0.33 -11.39 1.47
C GLY A 75 0.86 -10.08 0.90
N GLN A 76 0.00 -9.07 0.77
CA GLN A 76 0.40 -7.72 0.35
C GLN A 76 1.45 -7.12 1.29
N THR A 77 1.21 -7.15 2.60
CA THR A 77 2.12 -6.58 3.59
C THR A 77 3.48 -7.28 3.55
N TYR A 78 3.47 -8.60 3.50
CA TYR A 78 4.68 -9.42 3.45
C TYR A 78 5.48 -9.19 2.16
N LEU A 79 4.83 -9.27 0.99
CA LEU A 79 5.47 -9.07 -0.30
C LEU A 79 6.01 -7.64 -0.46
N SER A 80 5.27 -6.65 0.06
CA SER A 80 5.69 -5.24 0.07
C SER A 80 6.94 -5.03 0.92
N GLU A 81 6.99 -5.61 2.12
CA GLU A 81 8.14 -5.53 3.01
C GLU A 81 9.34 -6.28 2.41
N TRP A 82 9.10 -7.47 1.87
CA TRP A 82 10.18 -8.27 1.31
C TRP A 82 10.82 -7.59 0.09
N THR A 83 10.00 -6.98 -0.78
CA THR A 83 10.48 -6.20 -1.93
C THR A 83 11.28 -4.98 -1.48
N SER A 84 10.83 -4.24 -0.46
CA SER A 84 11.56 -3.05 0.03
C SER A 84 12.91 -3.42 0.64
N GLN A 85 12.98 -4.55 1.36
CA GLN A 85 14.23 -5.07 1.92
C GLN A 85 15.21 -5.52 0.83
N LEU A 86 14.73 -6.17 -0.24
CA LEU A 86 15.59 -6.60 -1.34
C LEU A 86 16.23 -5.40 -2.07
N VAL A 87 15.44 -4.36 -2.32
CA VAL A 87 15.97 -3.11 -2.91
C VAL A 87 17.00 -2.47 -1.98
N ALA A 88 16.74 -2.43 -0.67
CA ALA A 88 17.70 -1.90 0.30
C ALA A 88 18.99 -2.72 0.35
N TYR A 89 18.89 -4.04 0.25
CA TYR A 89 20.03 -4.96 0.18
C TYR A 89 20.92 -4.68 -1.04
N ASP A 90 20.32 -4.55 -2.22
CA ASP A 90 21.05 -4.26 -3.46
C ASP A 90 21.78 -2.91 -3.40
N ILE A 91 21.12 -1.88 -2.85
CA ILE A 91 21.73 -0.55 -2.69
C ILE A 91 22.87 -0.60 -1.66
N ARG A 92 22.71 -1.29 -0.53
CA ARG A 92 23.78 -1.46 0.48
C ARG A 92 25.01 -2.14 -0.12
N ASN A 93 24.81 -3.20 -0.91
CA ASN A 93 25.91 -3.90 -1.57
C ASN A 93 26.62 -3.03 -2.61
N ALA A 94 25.87 -2.30 -3.44
CA ALA A 94 26.45 -1.40 -4.43
C ALA A 94 27.26 -0.27 -3.78
N MET A 95 26.72 0.31 -2.70
CA MET A 95 27.40 1.32 -1.88
C MET A 95 28.69 0.78 -1.27
N PHE A 96 28.62 -0.39 -0.64
CA PHE A 96 29.77 -1.02 0.00
C PHE A 96 30.87 -1.36 -1.01
N SER A 97 30.51 -1.94 -2.16
CA SER A 97 31.44 -2.21 -3.26
C SER A 97 32.12 -0.94 -3.76
N LYS A 98 31.37 0.16 -3.91
CA LYS A 98 31.94 1.44 -4.34
C LYS A 98 32.91 2.02 -3.31
N LEU A 99 32.58 1.90 -2.02
CA LEU A 99 33.42 2.36 -0.92
C LEU A 99 34.75 1.60 -0.84
N GLN A 100 34.77 0.31 -1.16
CA GLN A 100 36.01 -0.48 -1.17
C GLN A 100 36.95 -0.13 -2.33
N HIS A 101 36.43 0.37 -3.46
CA HIS A 101 37.22 0.71 -4.64
C HIS A 101 37.65 2.20 -4.67
N LEU A 102 37.37 2.96 -3.62
CA LEU A 102 37.79 4.36 -3.51
C LEU A 102 39.27 4.47 -3.13
N SER A 103 39.92 5.54 -3.61
CA SER A 103 41.35 5.77 -3.35
C SER A 103 41.62 6.02 -1.86
N PHE A 104 42.80 5.62 -1.36
CA PHE A 104 43.24 5.92 0.01
C PHE A 104 43.10 7.41 0.39
N SER A 105 43.40 8.34 -0.53
CA SER A 105 43.26 9.79 -0.28
C SER A 105 41.81 10.22 0.03
N TYR A 106 40.82 9.48 -0.45
CA TYR A 106 39.40 9.73 -0.13
C TYR A 106 39.08 9.32 1.31
N HIS A 107 39.61 8.18 1.77
CA HIS A 107 39.44 7.69 3.14
C HIS A 107 40.20 8.55 4.17
N ASP A 108 41.31 9.17 3.76
CA ASP A 108 42.12 10.02 4.66
C ASP A 108 41.47 11.39 4.94
N LYS A 109 40.64 11.88 3.99
CA LYS A 109 39.98 13.20 4.08
C LYS A 109 38.59 13.16 4.73
N ARG A 110 37.99 11.98 4.92
CA ARG A 110 36.60 11.82 5.36
C ARG A 110 36.50 10.71 6.39
N GLN A 111 35.84 11.00 7.51
CA GLN A 111 35.57 10.00 8.54
C GLN A 111 34.61 8.93 7.98
N THR A 112 35.13 7.72 7.71
CA THR A 112 34.38 6.60 7.12
C THR A 112 33.10 6.26 7.90
N GLY A 113 33.11 6.44 9.23
CA GLY A 113 31.96 6.20 10.09
C GLY A 113 30.76 7.14 9.83
N ASP A 114 31.00 8.43 9.60
CA ASP A 114 29.93 9.39 9.28
C ASP A 114 29.33 9.13 7.90
N GLN A 115 30.18 8.77 6.93
CA GLN A 115 29.74 8.40 5.59
C GLN A 115 28.88 7.13 5.59
N MET A 116 29.27 6.10 6.33
CA MET A 116 28.49 4.86 6.48
C MET A 116 27.15 5.09 7.22
N SER A 117 27.15 5.95 8.25
CA SER A 117 25.92 6.27 8.99
C SER A 117 24.90 6.98 8.10
N ARG A 118 25.34 8.04 7.39
CA ARG A 118 24.50 8.78 6.43
C ARG A 118 23.99 7.88 5.30
N ALA A 119 24.88 7.08 4.73
CA ALA A 119 24.54 6.08 3.73
C ALA A 119 23.44 5.12 4.19
N THR A 120 23.55 4.61 5.43
CA THR A 120 22.57 3.68 5.98
C THR A 120 21.22 4.35 6.20
N ALA A 121 21.22 5.58 6.72
CA ALA A 121 20.01 6.38 6.90
C ALA A 121 19.32 6.69 5.56
N ASP A 122 20.09 7.02 4.52
CA ASP A 122 19.56 7.30 3.19
C ASP A 122 18.95 6.03 2.55
N VAL A 123 19.60 4.87 2.68
CA VAL A 123 19.05 3.61 2.20
C VAL A 123 17.76 3.25 2.95
N GLU A 124 17.72 3.50 4.25
CA GLU A 124 16.53 3.27 5.07
C GLU A 124 15.37 4.18 4.64
N ALA A 125 15.64 5.44 4.31
CA ALA A 125 14.65 6.34 3.74
C ALA A 125 14.13 5.84 2.38
N ILE A 126 15.00 5.30 1.52
CA ILE A 126 14.60 4.69 0.24
C ILE A 126 13.72 3.46 0.47
N ARG A 127 14.08 2.58 1.43
CA ARG A 127 13.28 1.40 1.81
C ARG A 127 11.86 1.82 2.21
N ASN A 128 11.76 2.79 3.11
CA ASN A 128 10.48 3.33 3.59
C ASN A 128 9.68 3.99 2.46
N PHE A 129 10.33 4.65 1.50
CA PHE A 129 9.68 5.22 0.33
C PHE A 129 9.12 4.14 -0.62
N VAL A 130 9.87 3.05 -0.86
CA VAL A 130 9.39 1.95 -1.73
C VAL A 130 8.18 1.25 -1.10
N GLN A 131 8.23 0.95 0.20
CA GLN A 131 7.14 0.30 0.93
C GLN A 131 5.94 1.22 1.14
N GLY A 132 6.15 2.36 1.79
CA GLY A 132 5.10 3.25 2.28
C GLY A 132 4.74 4.38 1.32
N GLY A 133 5.62 4.74 0.40
CA GLY A 133 5.34 5.74 -0.64
C GLY A 133 4.67 5.08 -1.83
N LEU A 134 5.39 4.22 -2.56
CA LEU A 134 4.94 3.72 -3.86
C LEU A 134 3.76 2.74 -3.76
N LEU A 135 3.92 1.65 -3.00
CA LEU A 135 2.89 0.60 -2.92
C LEU A 135 1.64 1.09 -2.18
N ARG A 136 1.82 1.76 -1.04
CA ARG A 136 0.70 2.29 -0.26
C ARG A 136 -0.04 3.42 -0.96
N ALA A 137 0.63 4.28 -1.75
CA ALA A 137 -0.07 5.29 -2.55
C ALA A 137 -1.07 4.62 -3.50
N VAL A 138 -0.64 3.60 -4.26
CA VAL A 138 -1.53 2.86 -5.17
C VAL A 138 -2.72 2.26 -4.44
N GLN A 139 -2.50 1.69 -3.25
CA GLN A 139 -3.59 1.18 -2.39
C GLN A 139 -4.58 2.28 -2.00
N ILE A 140 -4.09 3.44 -1.54
CA ILE A 140 -4.94 4.57 -1.15
C ILE A 140 -5.75 5.07 -2.34
N PHE A 141 -5.12 5.24 -3.50
CA PHE A 141 -5.80 5.59 -4.74
C PHE A 141 -6.91 4.57 -5.04
N MET A 142 -6.60 3.28 -5.03
CA MET A 142 -7.58 2.24 -5.34
C MET A 142 -8.77 2.23 -4.36
N LEU A 143 -8.52 2.44 -3.06
CA LEU A 143 -9.58 2.49 -2.06
C LEU A 143 -10.45 3.75 -2.19
N ILE A 144 -9.85 4.93 -2.39
CA ILE A 144 -10.59 6.19 -2.53
C ILE A 144 -11.47 6.14 -3.78
N PHE A 145 -10.87 5.87 -4.94
CA PHE A 145 -11.60 5.86 -6.22
C PHE A 145 -12.54 4.68 -6.33
N GLY A 146 -12.14 3.50 -5.82
CA GLY A 146 -13.00 2.31 -5.78
C GLY A 146 -14.21 2.49 -4.87
N ALA A 147 -14.04 3.05 -3.67
CA ALA A 147 -15.15 3.31 -2.76
C ALA A 147 -16.09 4.39 -3.31
N ALA A 148 -15.53 5.50 -3.82
CA ALA A 148 -16.33 6.55 -4.43
C ALA A 148 -17.14 6.01 -5.62
N GLY A 149 -16.51 5.25 -6.52
CA GLY A 149 -17.19 4.62 -7.65
C GLY A 149 -18.32 3.69 -7.20
N LEU A 150 -18.09 2.86 -6.18
CA LEU A 150 -19.11 1.96 -5.63
C LEU A 150 -20.30 2.73 -5.03
N LEU A 151 -20.04 3.83 -4.31
CA LEU A 151 -21.09 4.71 -3.79
C LEU A 151 -21.91 5.34 -4.92
N PHE A 152 -21.26 5.87 -5.96
CA PHE A 152 -21.95 6.49 -7.10
C PHE A 152 -22.82 5.49 -7.86
N VAL A 153 -22.36 4.25 -8.05
CA VAL A 153 -23.13 3.17 -8.69
C VAL A 153 -24.32 2.74 -7.83
N THR A 154 -24.18 2.76 -6.51
CA THR A 154 -25.25 2.33 -5.59
C THR A 154 -26.34 3.40 -5.48
N ASN A 155 -25.97 4.65 -5.18
CA ASN A 155 -26.90 5.77 -5.15
C ASN A 155 -26.13 7.10 -5.25
N TRP A 156 -26.22 7.75 -6.40
CA TRP A 156 -25.51 9.01 -6.67
C TRP A 156 -25.90 10.15 -5.71
N ARG A 157 -27.14 10.19 -5.20
CA ARG A 157 -27.59 11.24 -4.27
C ARG A 157 -26.94 11.06 -2.90
N LEU A 158 -26.96 9.84 -2.37
CA LEU A 158 -26.29 9.51 -1.11
C LEU A 158 -24.77 9.64 -1.23
N ALA A 159 -24.20 9.30 -2.39
CA ALA A 159 -22.78 9.47 -2.66
C ALA A 159 -22.34 10.94 -2.58
N LEU A 160 -23.09 11.86 -3.20
CA LEU A 160 -22.80 13.30 -3.13
C LEU A 160 -22.87 13.83 -1.69
N ILE A 161 -23.89 13.42 -0.94
CA ILE A 161 -24.05 13.82 0.47
C ILE A 161 -22.87 13.30 1.30
N GLY A 162 -22.49 12.02 1.13
CA GLY A 162 -21.36 11.43 1.83
C GLY A 162 -20.00 12.04 1.44
N LEU A 163 -19.81 12.38 0.16
CA LEU A 163 -18.58 12.98 -0.34
C LEU A 163 -18.47 14.49 -0.06
N ALA A 164 -19.56 15.17 0.30
CA ALA A 164 -19.56 16.60 0.56
C ALA A 164 -18.61 17.02 1.70
N PHE A 165 -18.33 16.12 2.65
CA PHE A 165 -17.39 16.40 3.74
C PHE A 165 -15.91 16.24 3.32
N VAL A 166 -15.62 15.50 2.24
CA VAL A 166 -14.24 15.22 1.80
C VAL A 166 -13.47 16.51 1.48
N PRO A 167 -13.98 17.48 0.71
CA PRO A 167 -13.28 18.74 0.46
C PRO A 167 -12.92 19.52 1.73
N ILE A 168 -13.79 19.49 2.76
CA ILE A 168 -13.55 20.17 4.04
C ILE A 168 -12.38 19.51 4.76
N VAL A 169 -12.35 18.17 4.80
CA VAL A 169 -11.23 17.41 5.38
C VAL A 169 -9.93 17.68 4.64
N VAL A 170 -9.95 17.65 3.30
CA VAL A 170 -8.76 17.92 2.50
C VAL A 170 -8.23 19.32 2.77
N TYR A 171 -9.10 20.33 2.78
CA TYR A 171 -8.71 21.71 3.09
C TYR A 171 -8.08 21.82 4.49
N ARG A 172 -8.74 21.28 5.53
CA ARG A 172 -8.21 21.30 6.90
C ARG A 172 -6.89 20.55 7.02
N ALA A 173 -6.77 19.39 6.38
CA ALA A 173 -5.53 18.62 6.37
C ALA A 173 -4.40 19.41 5.73
N THR A 174 -4.64 20.07 4.58
CA THR A 174 -3.61 20.90 3.94
C THR A 174 -3.19 22.08 4.81
N VAL A 175 -4.12 22.78 5.45
CA VAL A 175 -3.79 23.96 6.30
C VAL A 175 -3.03 23.58 7.57
N VAL A 176 -3.29 22.40 8.16
CA VAL A 176 -2.60 21.94 9.37
C VAL A 176 -1.22 21.35 9.07
N SER A 177 -0.98 20.90 7.84
CA SER A 177 0.27 20.22 7.44
C SER A 177 1.38 21.17 6.95
N PHE A 178 1.16 22.48 6.99
CA PHE A 178 2.12 23.54 6.69
C PHE A 178 2.29 24.45 7.91
#